data_AF-A0A9C8LJY4-F1
#
_entry.id   AF-A0A9C8LJY4-F1
#
_cell.length_a   1.000
_cell.length_b   1.000
_cell.length_c   1.000
_cell.angle_alpha   90.00
_cell.angle_beta   90.00
_cell.angle_gamma   90.00
#
_symmetry.space_group_name_H-M   'P 1'
#
loop_
_entity.id
_entity.type
_entity.pdbx_description
1 polymer ?
#
loop_
_entity_poly.entity_id
_entity_poly.type
_entity_poly.pdbx_seq_one_letter_code
_entity_poly.pdbx_strand_id
1 'polypeptide(L)'
;MIYALILPVVLLDLFVAIHQAICFPVYGIDKVRRGDHVVIDRHQPACLNGLQKLNCICCGYANGVLALAREVAARTAQYWCPIKHARRVADPHALYGNFTDFGDAEGFRARQSALRSDLRRVRGR
;
A
#
# COMPACT_ATOMS: atom_id res chain seq x y z
N MET A 1 18.40 -4.34 -17.33
CA MET A 1 17.97 -4.96 -16.05
C MET A 1 16.76 -4.27 -15.41
N ILE A 2 16.62 -2.93 -15.44
CA ILE A 2 15.43 -2.21 -14.93
C ILE A 2 14.13 -2.63 -15.65
N TYR A 3 14.18 -2.83 -16.97
CA TYR A 3 13.01 -3.24 -17.76
C TYR A 3 12.45 -4.62 -17.38
N ALA A 4 13.28 -5.51 -16.84
CA ALA A 4 12.83 -6.84 -16.41
C ALA A 4 11.87 -6.77 -15.21
N LEU A 5 11.97 -5.71 -14.38
CA LEU A 5 11.09 -5.49 -13.24
C LEU A 5 9.78 -4.81 -13.62
N ILE A 6 9.64 -4.30 -14.85
CA ILE A 6 8.39 -3.66 -15.30
C ILE A 6 7.27 -4.68 -15.35
N LEU A 7 7.53 -5.85 -15.95
CA LEU A 7 6.53 -6.92 -16.07
C LEU A 7 5.96 -7.35 -14.70
N PRO A 8 6.78 -7.73 -13.68
CA PRO A 8 6.23 -8.12 -12.39
C PRO A 8 5.56 -6.95 -11.64
N VAL A 9 6.05 -5.71 -11.78
CA VAL A 9 5.41 -4.54 -11.14
C VAL A 9 4.05 -4.24 -11.76
N VAL A 10 3.91 -4.28 -13.08
CA VAL A 10 2.63 -4.07 -13.76
C VAL A 10 1.65 -5.19 -13.41
N LEU A 11 2.12 -6.43 -13.35
CA LEU A 11 1.30 -7.55 -12.92
C LEU A 11 0.81 -7.39 -11.48
N LEU A 12 1.70 -6.97 -10.57
CA LEU A 12 1.34 -6.64 -9.19
C LEU A 12 0.31 -5.51 -9.13
N ASP A 13 0.51 -4.43 -9.89
CA ASP A 13 -0.43 -3.30 -9.98
C ASP A 13 -1.82 -3.78 -10.40
N LEU A 14 -1.90 -4.65 -11.42
CA LEU A 14 -3.15 -5.24 -11.88
C LEU A 14 -3.83 -6.06 -10.78
N PHE A 15 -3.11 -6.97 -10.12
CA PHE A 15 -3.69 -7.80 -9.06
C PHE A 15 -4.13 -6.98 -7.84
N VAL A 16 -3.34 -5.97 -7.45
CA VAL A 16 -3.70 -5.06 -6.36
C VAL A 16 -4.95 -4.25 -6.71
N ALA A 17 -5.05 -3.77 -7.96
CA ALA A 17 -6.24 -3.06 -8.44
C ALA A 17 -7.48 -3.96 -8.43
N ILE A 18 -7.38 -5.21 -8.88
CA ILE A 18 -8.47 -6.19 -8.85
C ILE A 18 -8.88 -6.51 -7.41
N HIS A 19 -7.91 -6.81 -6.55
CA HIS A 19 -8.15 -7.09 -5.13
C HIS A 19 -8.89 -5.92 -4.46
N GLN A 20 -8.42 -4.70 -4.65
CA GLN A 20 -9.09 -3.52 -4.12
C GLN A 20 -10.48 -3.31 -4.74
N ALA A 21 -10.65 -3.53 -6.04
CA ALA A 21 -11.94 -3.35 -6.71
C ALA A 21 -13.00 -4.32 -6.19
N ILE A 22 -12.63 -5.55 -5.82
CA ILE A 22 -13.53 -6.59 -5.35
C ILE A 22 -13.68 -6.56 -3.82
N CYS A 23 -12.58 -6.67 -3.08
CA CYS A 23 -12.62 -6.86 -1.63
C CYS A 23 -13.05 -5.60 -0.88
N PHE A 24 -12.60 -4.41 -1.29
CA PHE A 24 -12.84 -3.21 -0.50
C PHE A 24 -14.32 -2.81 -0.46
N PRO A 25 -15.08 -2.83 -1.57
CA PRO A 25 -16.53 -2.61 -1.51
C PRO A 25 -17.27 -3.65 -0.67
N VAL A 26 -16.87 -4.93 -0.77
CA VAL A 26 -17.50 -6.03 -0.02
C VAL A 26 -17.32 -5.85 1.49
N TYR A 27 -16.14 -5.39 1.93
CA TYR A 27 -15.83 -5.19 3.35
C TYR A 27 -16.09 -3.76 3.86
N GLY A 28 -16.52 -2.85 2.98
CA GLY A 28 -16.72 -1.44 3.31
C GLY A 28 -15.41 -0.70 3.66
N ILE A 29 -14.31 -1.05 3.02
CA ILE A 29 -13.01 -0.38 3.19
C ILE A 29 -12.90 0.73 2.15
N ASP A 30 -12.42 1.92 2.53
CA ASP A 30 -12.17 2.99 1.57
C ASP A 30 -11.05 2.63 0.59
N LYS A 31 -11.30 2.84 -0.71
CA LYS A 31 -10.33 2.59 -1.78
C LYS A 31 -9.14 3.55 -1.66
N VAL A 32 -7.94 3.00 -1.77
CA VAL A 32 -6.69 3.76 -1.87
C VAL A 32 -6.65 4.46 -3.23
N ARG A 33 -6.39 5.77 -3.20
CA ARG A 33 -6.29 6.59 -4.40
C ARG A 33 -4.90 6.44 -4.99
N ARG A 34 -4.86 6.11 -6.28
CA ARG A 34 -3.61 5.88 -7.02
C ARG A 34 -2.76 7.14 -7.16
N GLY A 35 -3.40 8.29 -7.36
CA GLY A 35 -2.73 9.58 -7.57
C GLY A 35 -1.87 10.04 -6.39
N ASP A 36 -2.20 9.58 -5.17
CA ASP A 36 -1.47 9.92 -3.95
C ASP A 36 -0.14 9.13 -3.82
N HIS A 37 0.01 8.05 -4.61
CA HIS A 37 1.16 7.13 -4.52
C HIS A 37 2.01 7.10 -5.79
N VAL A 38 1.38 7.04 -6.97
CA VAL A 38 2.07 6.94 -8.26
C VAL A 38 2.30 8.33 -8.83
N VAL A 39 3.38 9.00 -8.39
CA VAL A 39 3.77 10.33 -8.87
C VAL A 39 4.98 10.22 -9.79
N ILE A 40 4.83 10.66 -11.04
CA ILE A 40 5.87 10.55 -12.08
C ILE A 40 6.19 11.94 -12.62
N ASP A 41 6.97 12.70 -11.86
CA ASP A 41 7.29 14.10 -12.18
C ASP A 41 8.77 14.30 -12.58
N ARG A 42 9.64 13.38 -12.19
CA ARG A 42 11.11 13.50 -12.33
C ARG A 42 11.65 13.43 -13.77
N HIS A 43 10.79 13.30 -14.78
CA HIS A 43 11.18 13.23 -16.20
C HIS A 43 11.25 14.62 -16.88
N GLN A 44 10.76 15.66 -16.19
CA GLN A 44 10.71 17.03 -16.69
C GLN A 44 12.06 17.77 -16.87
N PRO A 45 13.18 17.43 -16.18
CA PRO A 45 14.42 18.17 -16.39
C PRO A 45 14.96 18.05 -17.82
N ALA A 46 15.27 19.20 -18.44
CA ALA A 46 15.83 19.27 -19.80
C ALA A 46 17.24 18.65 -19.92
N CYS A 47 17.92 18.44 -18.78
CA CYS A 47 19.28 17.89 -18.70
C CYS A 47 19.36 16.36 -18.92
N LEU A 48 18.23 15.65 -19.02
CA LEU A 48 18.20 14.19 -19.14
C LEU A 48 18.05 13.73 -20.61
N ASN A 49 18.90 12.78 -21.02
CA ASN A 49 18.75 12.07 -22.28
C ASN A 49 17.46 11.21 -22.28
N GLY A 50 16.89 10.93 -23.46
CA GLY A 50 15.62 10.19 -23.58
C GLY A 50 15.58 8.85 -22.83
N LEU A 51 16.70 8.11 -22.85
CA LEU A 51 16.83 6.83 -22.11
C LEU A 51 16.85 7.04 -20.58
N GLN A 52 17.44 8.12 -20.08
CA GLN A 52 17.47 8.43 -18.66
C GLN A 52 16.08 8.86 -18.17
N LYS A 53 15.32 9.62 -18.98
CA LYS A 53 13.92 9.93 -18.69
C LYS A 53 13.07 8.67 -18.59
N LEU A 54 13.25 7.71 -19.50
CA LEU A 54 12.55 6.43 -19.46
C LEU A 54 12.86 5.65 -18.17
N ASN A 55 14.14 5.55 -17.79
CA ASN A 55 14.54 4.91 -16.54
C ASN A 55 13.92 5.60 -15.30
N CYS A 56 13.88 6.94 -15.28
CA CYS A 56 13.24 7.70 -14.19
C CYS A 56 11.74 7.41 -14.09
N ILE A 57 11.04 7.32 -15.24
CA ILE A 57 9.62 6.95 -15.28
C ILE A 57 9.42 5.53 -14.73
N CYS A 58 10.23 4.56 -15.18
CA CYS A 58 10.15 3.18 -14.72
C CYS A 58 10.36 3.06 -13.21
N CYS A 59 11.40 3.69 -12.66
CA CYS A 59 11.67 3.66 -11.23
C CYS A 59 10.60 4.41 -10.42
N GLY A 60 10.10 5.56 -10.92
CA GLY A 60 9.03 6.31 -10.27
C GLY A 60 7.72 5.50 -10.21
N TYR A 61 7.35 4.88 -11.32
CA TYR A 61 6.19 3.99 -11.39
C TYR A 61 6.33 2.80 -10.44
N ALA A 62 7.47 2.10 -10.44
CA ALA A 62 7.70 0.95 -9.58
C ALA A 62 7.59 1.28 -8.09
N ASN A 63 8.23 2.36 -7.64
CA ASN A 63 8.13 2.79 -6.24
C ASN A 63 6.70 3.21 -5.88
N GLY A 64 6.01 3.92 -6.78
CA GLY A 64 4.62 4.32 -6.55
C GLY A 64 3.67 3.13 -6.43
N VAL A 65 3.82 2.11 -7.30
CA VAL A 65 3.03 0.87 -7.23
C VAL A 65 3.31 0.10 -5.94
N LEU A 66 4.59 0.00 -5.52
CA LEU A 66 4.94 -0.68 -4.27
C LEU A 66 4.38 0.05 -3.05
N ALA A 67 4.38 1.39 -3.05
CA ALA A 67 3.75 2.19 -1.99
C ALA A 67 2.23 1.97 -1.95
N LEU A 68 1.57 2.00 -3.12
CA LEU A 68 0.14 1.71 -3.26
C LEU A 68 -0.20 0.31 -2.73
N ALA A 69 0.55 -0.71 -3.16
CA ALA A 69 0.36 -2.10 -2.75
C ALA A 69 0.53 -2.26 -1.23
N ARG A 70 1.53 -1.60 -0.64
CA ARG A 70 1.77 -1.61 0.80
C ARG A 70 0.63 -0.97 1.59
N GLU A 71 0.06 0.13 1.10
CA GLU A 71 -1.11 0.78 1.73
C GLU A 71 -2.37 -0.09 1.63
N VAL A 72 -2.62 -0.71 0.47
CA VAL A 72 -3.73 -1.69 0.30
C VAL A 72 -3.57 -2.87 1.26
N ALA A 73 -2.35 -3.41 1.37
CA ALA A 73 -2.04 -4.50 2.28
C ALA A 73 -2.20 -4.08 3.74
N ALA A 74 -1.79 -2.85 4.11
CA ALA A 74 -1.95 -2.31 5.47
C ALA A 74 -3.42 -2.21 5.89
N ARG A 75 -4.30 -1.68 5.02
CA ARG A 75 -5.76 -1.63 5.28
C ARG A 75 -6.37 -3.01 5.40
N THR A 76 -5.91 -3.94 4.57
CA THR A 76 -6.36 -5.33 4.58
C THR A 76 -5.90 -6.04 5.87
N ALA A 77 -4.66 -5.83 6.29
CA ALA A 77 -4.13 -6.33 7.55
C ALA A 77 -4.92 -5.78 8.74
N GLN A 78 -5.26 -4.48 8.75
CA GLN A 78 -6.09 -3.90 9.80
C GLN A 78 -7.50 -4.53 9.88
N TYR A 79 -8.06 -4.93 8.74
CA TYR A 79 -9.39 -5.54 8.71
C TYR A 79 -9.38 -6.98 9.25
N TRP A 80 -8.38 -7.77 8.87
CA TRP A 80 -8.32 -9.20 9.18
C TRP A 80 -7.55 -9.53 10.45
N CYS A 81 -6.34 -8.99 10.61
CA CYS A 81 -5.41 -9.36 11.67
C CYS A 81 -4.55 -8.15 12.11
N PRO A 82 -5.13 -7.16 12.82
CA PRO A 82 -4.39 -6.03 13.39
C PRO A 82 -3.57 -6.42 14.63
N ILE A 83 -2.64 -7.36 14.48
CA ILE A 83 -1.71 -7.79 15.53
C ILE A 83 -0.29 -7.46 15.07
N LYS A 84 0.50 -6.83 15.94
CA LYS A 84 1.90 -6.50 15.66
C LYS A 84 2.73 -7.79 15.55
N HIS A 85 3.76 -7.75 14.72
CA HIS A 85 4.77 -8.79 14.64
C HIS A 85 5.54 -8.90 15.96
N ALA A 86 5.89 -10.14 16.35
CA ALA A 86 6.75 -10.42 17.50
C ALA A 86 8.17 -9.84 17.34
N ARG A 87 8.62 -9.66 16.10
CA ARG A 87 9.93 -9.07 15.77
C ARG A 87 9.75 -7.61 15.38
N ARG A 88 10.78 -6.81 15.66
CA ARG A 88 10.84 -5.42 15.21
C ARG A 88 10.79 -5.38 13.68
N VAL A 89 9.87 -4.57 13.17
CA VAL A 89 9.80 -4.22 11.74
C VAL A 89 10.65 -2.96 11.53
N ALA A 90 11.54 -2.99 10.53
CA ALA A 90 12.44 -1.87 10.26
C ALA A 90 11.68 -0.60 9.80
N ASP A 91 10.70 -0.79 8.91
CA ASP A 91 9.80 0.26 8.45
C ASP A 91 8.36 -0.27 8.57
N PRO A 92 7.61 0.09 9.61
CA PRO A 92 6.19 -0.27 9.73
C PRO A 92 5.31 0.66 8.88
N HIS A 93 4.18 0.14 8.38
CA HIS A 93 3.23 0.98 7.63
C HIS A 93 2.48 1.94 8.57
N ALA A 94 1.86 3.00 8.02
CA ALA A 94 1.23 4.06 8.82
C ALA A 94 0.19 3.55 9.83
N LEU A 95 -0.60 2.54 9.46
CA LEU A 95 -1.64 1.95 10.32
C LEU A 95 -1.11 1.02 11.43
N TYR A 96 0.18 0.65 11.40
CA TYR A 96 0.73 -0.38 12.29
C TYR A 96 0.71 0.04 13.77
N GLY A 97 0.76 1.35 14.05
CA GLY A 97 0.63 1.87 15.40
C GLY A 97 -0.71 1.57 16.06
N ASN A 98 -1.77 1.37 15.26
CA ASN A 98 -3.12 1.07 15.75
C ASN A 98 -3.30 -0.41 16.10
N PHE A 99 -2.33 -1.27 15.74
CA PHE A 99 -2.44 -2.70 15.92
C PHE A 99 -2.25 -3.07 17.40
N THR A 100 -2.87 -4.18 17.78
CA THR A 100 -2.72 -4.79 19.11
C THR A 100 -1.38 -5.48 19.25
N ASP A 101 -0.85 -5.54 20.47
CA ASP A 101 0.47 -6.11 20.71
C ASP A 101 0.46 -7.64 20.52
N PHE A 102 1.63 -8.18 20.19
CA PHE A 102 1.76 -9.62 19.97
C PHE A 102 1.43 -10.39 21.26
N GLY A 103 0.52 -11.35 21.17
CA GLY A 103 0.07 -12.17 22.31
C GLY A 103 -1.14 -11.60 23.07
N ASP A 104 -1.61 -10.39 22.75
CA ASP A 104 -2.77 -9.77 23.39
C ASP A 104 -4.10 -10.18 22.72
N ALA A 105 -4.56 -11.38 23.02
CA ALA A 105 -5.81 -11.92 22.47
C ALA A 105 -7.06 -11.16 22.94
N GLU A 106 -7.03 -10.59 24.15
CA GLU A 106 -8.15 -9.85 24.71
C GLU A 106 -8.28 -8.46 24.07
N GLY A 107 -7.17 -7.72 23.98
CA GLY A 107 -7.15 -6.43 23.29
C GLY A 107 -7.50 -6.55 21.82
N PHE A 108 -7.07 -7.64 21.15
CA PHE A 108 -7.50 -7.95 19.79
C PHE A 108 -9.03 -8.03 19.68
N ARG A 109 -9.67 -8.90 20.48
CA ARG A 109 -11.13 -9.09 20.45
C ARG A 109 -11.88 -7.80 20.79
N ALA A 110 -11.37 -7.03 21.76
CA ALA A 110 -11.99 -5.78 22.19
C ALA A 110 -11.94 -4.67 21.12
N ARG A 111 -10.84 -4.58 20.35
CA ARG A 111 -10.62 -3.48 19.40
C ARG A 111 -10.95 -3.83 17.95
N GLN A 112 -11.19 -5.10 17.63
CA GLN A 112 -11.39 -5.56 16.24
C GLN A 112 -12.54 -4.83 15.52
N SER A 113 -13.68 -4.63 16.18
CA SER A 113 -14.83 -3.93 15.58
C SER A 113 -14.52 -2.46 15.29
N ALA A 114 -13.87 -1.77 16.24
CA ALA A 114 -13.46 -0.38 16.10
C ALA A 114 -12.46 -0.21 14.94
N LEU A 115 -11.42 -1.04 14.89
CA LEU A 115 -10.39 -0.99 13.85
C LEU A 115 -10.96 -1.25 12.45
N ARG A 116 -11.97 -2.12 12.32
CA ARG A 116 -12.70 -2.31 11.05
C ARG A 116 -13.54 -1.09 10.69
N SER A 117 -14.16 -0.45 11.67
CA SER A 117 -14.97 0.75 11.44
C SER A 117 -14.12 1.95 11.01
N ASP A 118 -12.89 2.07 11.50
CA ASP A 118 -11.97 3.14 11.15
C ASP A 118 -11.61 3.12 9.66
N LEU A 119 -11.52 1.93 9.05
CA LEU A 119 -11.23 1.74 7.63
C LEU A 119 -12.27 2.33 6.67
N ARG A 120 -13.47 2.64 7.16
CA ARG A 120 -14.53 3.36 6.41
C ARG A 120 -14.29 4.87 6.32
N ARG A 121 -13.28 5.38 7.04
CA ARG A 121 -12.99 6.82 7.13
C ARG A 121 -11.54 7.15 6.79
N VAL A 122 -10.73 6.17 6.38
CA VAL A 122 -9.32 6.39 6.04
C VAL A 122 -9.24 7.03 4.65
N ARG A 123 -9.30 8.36 4.63
CA ARG A 123 -8.97 9.15 3.44
C ARG A 123 -7.46 8.98 3.18
N GLY A 124 -7.11 8.53 1.98
CA GLY A 124 -5.71 8.49 1.52
C GLY A 124 -5.05 9.85 1.75
N ARG A 125 -3.81 9.82 2.25
CA ARG A 125 -3.01 11.00 2.56
C ARG A 125 -2.73 11.84 1.33
#